data_AF-D0GNV7-F1
#
_entry.id   AF-D0GNV7-F1
#
_cell.length_a   1.000
_cell.length_b   1.000
_cell.length_c   1.000
_cell.angle_alpha   90.00
_cell.angle_beta   90.00
_cell.angle_gamma   90.00
#
_symmetry.space_group_name_H-M   'P 1'
#
loop_
_entity.id
_entity.type
_entity.pdbx_description
1 polymer ?
#
loop_
_entity_poly.entity_id
_entity_poly.type
_entity_poly.pdbx_seq_one_letter_code
_entity_poly.pdbx_strand_id
1 'polypeptide(L)'
;MESTKNILLYIENHGLSLIITVMLILAVWKYIVPYIKEQTEILEEVKKFLKNFNTGAISGKALGLMLELQAKSLRWSIENKYVFFIQNNNIKNRYNNIIFEIDNYISTKMLKFEDELKDITDKITFKVFFDMFQSSISDLKKELNTVLKALKEENTEPSDYDIAIRTVKQHMEHFQNNLIKKIKELTD
;
A
#
# COMPACT_ATOMS: atom_id res chain seq x y z
N MET A 1 50.05 -11.26 -11.32
CA MET A 1 49.68 -9.84 -11.11
C MET A 1 48.20 -9.57 -11.36
N GLU A 2 47.56 -10.28 -12.30
CA GLU A 2 46.14 -10.10 -12.65
C GLU A 2 45.16 -10.70 -11.63
N SER A 3 45.49 -11.88 -11.08
CA SER A 3 44.69 -12.57 -10.04
C SER A 3 44.55 -11.77 -8.73
N THR A 4 45.64 -11.17 -8.24
CA THR A 4 45.61 -10.33 -7.03
C THR A 4 44.82 -9.05 -7.21
N LYS A 5 44.83 -8.47 -8.42
CA LYS A 5 44.05 -7.27 -8.77
C LYS A 5 42.54 -7.58 -8.80
N ASN A 6 42.18 -8.75 -9.33
CA ASN A 6 40.78 -9.22 -9.36
C ASN A 6 40.26 -9.57 -7.96
N ILE A 7 41.09 -10.15 -7.09
CA ILE A 7 40.72 -10.42 -5.69
C ILE A 7 40.53 -9.09 -4.92
N LEU A 8 41.39 -8.10 -5.15
CA LEU A 8 41.27 -6.79 -4.51
C LEU A 8 39.99 -6.06 -4.94
N LEU A 9 39.69 -6.04 -6.25
CA LEU A 9 38.45 -5.47 -6.81
C LEU A 9 37.20 -6.21 -6.31
N TYR A 10 37.29 -7.53 -6.13
CA TYR A 10 36.21 -8.33 -5.57
C TYR A 10 35.92 -7.95 -4.09
N ILE A 11 36.97 -7.78 -3.29
CA ILE A 11 36.87 -7.37 -1.88
C ILE A 11 36.33 -5.94 -1.76
N GLU A 12 36.80 -5.01 -2.59
CA GLU A 12 36.30 -3.62 -2.61
C GLU A 12 34.81 -3.56 -2.96
N ASN A 13 34.37 -4.24 -4.02
CA ASN A 13 32.98 -4.21 -4.45
C ASN A 13 32.03 -4.91 -3.46
N HIS A 14 32.46 -6.02 -2.85
CA HIS A 14 31.66 -6.71 -1.83
C HIS A 14 31.62 -5.93 -0.52
N GLY A 15 32.72 -5.29 -0.13
CA GLY A 15 32.77 -4.41 1.04
C GLY A 15 31.86 -3.19 0.89
N LEU A 16 31.90 -2.53 -0.27
CA LEU A 16 31.03 -1.37 -0.57
C LEU A 16 29.54 -1.75 -0.62
N SER A 17 29.21 -2.90 -1.23
CA SER A 17 27.84 -3.43 -1.25
C SER A 17 27.29 -3.66 0.17
N LEU A 18 28.12 -4.22 1.05
CA LEU A 18 27.73 -4.51 2.43
C LEU A 18 27.50 -3.22 3.23
N ILE A 19 28.35 -2.21 3.02
CA ILE A 19 28.20 -0.88 3.63
C ILE A 19 26.92 -0.18 3.17
N ILE A 20 26.62 -0.21 1.87
CA ILE A 20 25.38 0.38 1.31
C ILE A 20 24.14 -0.31 1.87
N THR A 21 24.16 -1.64 1.96
CA THR A 21 23.04 -2.44 2.49
C THR A 21 22.77 -2.10 3.96
N VAL A 22 23.81 -1.99 4.78
CA VAL A 22 23.69 -1.61 6.20
C VAL A 22 23.15 -0.18 6.34
N MET A 23 23.63 0.77 5.52
CA MET A 23 23.12 2.14 5.54
C MET A 23 21.64 2.24 5.14
N LEU A 24 21.18 1.45 4.17
CA LEU A 24 19.77 1.39 3.77
C LEU A 24 18.89 0.81 4.88
N ILE A 25 19.33 -0.26 5.56
CA ILE A 25 18.60 -0.85 6.69
C ILE A 25 18.47 0.18 7.83
N LEU A 26 19.55 0.91 8.14
CA LEU A 26 19.53 1.96 9.14
C LEU A 26 18.61 3.13 8.74
N ALA A 27 18.57 3.51 7.46
CA ALA A 27 17.67 4.54 6.97
C ALA A 27 16.19 4.11 7.06
N VAL A 28 15.88 2.87 6.70
CA VAL A 28 14.54 2.28 6.87
C VAL A 28 14.14 2.30 8.35
N TRP A 29 15.03 1.87 9.23
CA TRP A 29 14.75 1.79 10.67
C TRP A 29 14.61 3.17 11.33
N LYS A 30 15.42 4.13 10.91
CA LYS A 30 15.47 5.48 11.51
C LYS A 30 14.39 6.42 10.98
N TYR A 31 13.98 6.28 9.72
CA TYR A 31 13.07 7.24 9.09
C TYR A 31 11.74 6.61 8.66
N ILE A 32 11.76 5.41 8.08
CA ILE A 32 10.55 4.80 7.53
C ILE A 32 9.69 4.21 8.66
N VAL A 33 10.26 3.38 9.52
CA VAL A 33 9.54 2.75 10.66
C VAL A 33 8.86 3.75 11.60
N PRO A 34 9.53 4.80 12.10
CA PRO A 34 8.86 5.79 12.94
C PRO A 34 7.80 6.59 12.18
N TYR A 35 8.00 6.89 10.88
CA TYR A 35 6.96 7.51 10.06
C TYR A 35 5.72 6.61 9.92
N ILE A 36 5.89 5.30 9.74
CA ILE A 36 4.78 4.32 9.75
C ILE A 36 4.05 4.38 11.09
N LYS A 37 4.83 4.36 12.20
CA LYS A 37 4.31 4.29 13.56
C LYS A 37 3.54 5.56 13.94
N GLU A 38 4.10 6.72 13.63
CA GLU A 38 3.50 8.03 13.86
C GLU A 38 2.18 8.17 13.08
N GLN A 39 2.12 7.71 11.84
CA GLN A 39 0.86 7.69 11.07
C GLN A 39 -0.21 6.79 11.70
N THR A 40 0.17 5.61 12.20
CA THR A 40 -0.78 4.73 12.91
C THR A 40 -1.21 5.27 14.27
N GLU A 41 -0.32 5.94 15.00
CA GLU A 41 -0.61 6.58 16.29
C GLU A 41 -1.50 7.82 16.10
N ILE A 42 -1.24 8.64 15.07
CA ILE A 42 -2.12 9.76 14.69
C ILE A 42 -3.52 9.24 14.36
N LEU A 43 -3.65 8.09 13.68
CA LEU A 43 -4.96 7.50 13.41
C LEU A 43 -5.69 7.12 14.70
N GLU A 44 -5.00 6.49 15.65
CA GLU A 44 -5.58 6.14 16.94
C GLU A 44 -5.91 7.36 17.80
N GLU A 45 -5.07 8.39 17.79
CA GLU A 45 -5.29 9.63 18.52
C GLU A 45 -6.41 10.46 17.92
N VAL A 46 -6.49 10.58 16.60
CA VAL A 46 -7.64 11.18 15.91
C VAL A 46 -8.90 10.38 16.24
N LYS A 47 -8.85 9.04 16.21
CA LYS A 47 -9.99 8.20 16.59
C LYS A 47 -10.42 8.43 18.04
N LYS A 48 -9.48 8.48 18.99
CA LYS A 48 -9.75 8.77 20.41
C LYS A 48 -10.28 10.19 20.59
N PHE A 49 -9.67 11.16 19.92
CA PHE A 49 -10.10 12.55 19.93
C PHE A 49 -11.55 12.66 19.44
N LEU A 50 -11.87 12.09 18.28
CA LEU A 50 -13.23 12.11 17.72
C LEU A 50 -14.24 11.34 18.58
N LYS A 51 -13.85 10.20 19.16
CA LYS A 51 -14.68 9.43 20.10
C LYS A 51 -14.93 10.17 21.41
N ASN A 52 -13.98 11.00 21.85
CA ASN A 52 -14.11 11.82 23.05
C ASN A 52 -14.83 13.16 22.78
N PHE A 53 -14.78 13.68 21.55
CA PHE A 53 -15.43 14.93 21.14
C PHE A 53 -16.90 14.74 20.73
N ASN A 54 -17.34 13.51 20.48
CA ASN A 54 -18.72 13.24 20.05
C ASN A 54 -19.29 12.01 20.77
N THR A 55 -20.32 12.21 21.58
CA THR A 55 -21.21 11.13 22.05
C THR A 55 -22.22 10.69 20.97
N GLY A 56 -22.09 11.20 19.74
CA GLY A 56 -22.81 10.79 18.53
C GLY A 56 -21.90 10.37 17.37
N ALA A 57 -22.50 9.91 16.26
CA ALA A 57 -21.78 9.49 15.04
C ALA A 57 -20.88 10.60 14.47
N ILE A 58 -19.67 10.26 14.02
CA ILE A 58 -18.72 11.16 13.37
C ILE A 58 -19.27 11.57 12.00
N SER A 59 -19.29 12.89 11.71
CA SER A 59 -19.81 13.46 10.47
C SER A 59 -18.98 14.64 9.96
N GLY A 60 -19.28 15.11 8.73
CA GLY A 60 -18.65 16.30 8.13
C GLY A 60 -17.13 16.19 8.01
N LYS A 61 -16.43 17.29 8.29
CA LYS A 61 -14.97 17.39 8.13
C LYS A 61 -14.15 16.37 8.93
N ALA A 62 -14.64 15.99 10.12
CA ALA A 62 -14.00 14.96 10.94
C ALA A 62 -14.04 13.57 10.28
N LEU A 63 -15.22 13.23 9.72
CA LEU A 63 -15.39 12.01 8.94
C LEU A 63 -14.54 12.05 7.67
N GLY A 64 -14.52 13.18 6.96
CA GLY A 64 -13.70 13.39 5.77
C GLY A 64 -12.21 13.12 6.04
N LEU A 65 -11.64 13.73 7.10
CA LEU A 65 -10.25 13.50 7.49
C LEU A 65 -9.97 12.02 7.81
N MET A 66 -10.87 11.35 8.52
CA MET A 66 -10.68 9.94 8.84
C MET A 66 -10.72 9.07 7.58
N LEU A 67 -11.67 9.29 6.70
CA LEU A 67 -11.79 8.57 5.42
C LEU A 67 -10.56 8.81 4.53
N GLU A 68 -10.03 10.03 4.50
CA GLU A 68 -8.78 10.33 3.79
C GLU A 68 -7.59 9.54 4.35
N LEU A 69 -7.47 9.45 5.67
CA LEU A 69 -6.43 8.65 6.31
C LEU A 69 -6.59 7.15 5.97
N GLN A 70 -7.81 6.64 5.99
CA GLN A 70 -8.11 5.25 5.60
C GLN A 70 -7.78 5.00 4.13
N ALA A 71 -8.12 5.92 3.23
CA ALA A 71 -7.76 5.83 1.82
C ALA A 71 -6.23 5.76 1.62
N LYS A 72 -5.46 6.59 2.34
CA LYS A 72 -3.98 6.57 2.30
C LYS A 72 -3.41 5.27 2.87
N SER A 73 -3.96 4.78 3.98
CA SER A 73 -3.57 3.52 4.61
C SER A 73 -3.82 2.32 3.69
N LEU A 74 -5.01 2.26 3.07
CA LEU A 74 -5.35 1.25 2.08
C LEU A 74 -4.43 1.33 0.87
N ARG A 75 -4.22 2.54 0.32
CA ARG A 75 -3.27 2.75 -0.79
C ARG A 75 -1.91 2.15 -0.46
N TRP A 76 -1.31 2.55 0.65
CA TRP A 76 0.03 2.12 0.98
C TRP A 76 0.13 0.60 1.23
N SER A 77 -0.84 0.04 1.95
CA SER A 77 -0.85 -1.38 2.28
C SER A 77 -0.99 -2.27 1.04
N ILE A 78 -1.85 -1.89 0.08
CA ILE A 78 -2.03 -2.60 -1.18
C ILE A 78 -0.80 -2.44 -2.06
N GLU A 79 -0.28 -1.21 -2.22
CA GLU A 79 0.92 -0.91 -3.02
C GLU A 79 2.10 -1.78 -2.57
N ASN A 80 2.41 -1.79 -1.27
CA ASN A 80 3.51 -2.58 -0.72
C ASN A 80 3.32 -4.07 -0.99
N LYS A 81 2.09 -4.59 -0.92
CA LYS A 81 1.82 -6.02 -1.13
C LYS A 81 2.07 -6.41 -2.58
N TYR A 82 1.62 -5.61 -3.55
CA TYR A 82 1.90 -5.85 -4.97
C TYR A 82 3.40 -5.72 -5.28
N VAL A 83 4.05 -4.66 -4.82
CA VAL A 83 5.50 -4.44 -5.01
C VAL A 83 6.30 -5.59 -4.41
N PHE A 84 5.95 -6.05 -3.21
CA PHE A 84 6.59 -7.21 -2.58
C PHE A 84 6.52 -8.47 -3.46
N PHE A 85 5.37 -8.76 -4.06
CA PHE A 85 5.24 -9.93 -4.92
C PHE A 85 6.01 -9.78 -6.23
N ILE A 86 6.00 -8.60 -6.84
CA ILE A 86 6.75 -8.33 -8.07
C ILE A 86 8.26 -8.50 -7.82
N GLN A 87 8.77 -8.02 -6.70
CA GLN A 87 10.22 -8.06 -6.40
C GLN A 87 10.72 -9.42 -5.93
N ASN A 88 9.93 -10.16 -5.14
CA ASN A 88 10.44 -11.29 -4.38
C ASN A 88 9.89 -12.66 -4.83
N ASN A 89 9.05 -12.71 -5.86
CA ASN A 89 8.39 -13.95 -6.28
C ASN A 89 8.53 -14.21 -7.77
N ASN A 90 8.58 -15.50 -8.12
CA ASN A 90 8.47 -15.94 -9.51
C ASN A 90 7.00 -15.84 -9.96
N ILE A 91 6.64 -14.71 -10.55
CA ILE A 91 5.26 -14.41 -10.96
C ILE A 91 4.78 -15.42 -12.00
N LYS A 92 5.61 -15.80 -12.97
CA LYS A 92 5.29 -16.79 -14.00
C LYS A 92 4.73 -18.09 -13.41
N ASN A 93 5.41 -18.65 -12.41
CA ASN A 93 5.05 -19.94 -11.83
C ASN A 93 4.02 -19.84 -10.69
N ARG A 94 3.91 -18.69 -10.03
CA ARG A 94 3.06 -18.51 -8.83
C ARG A 94 1.90 -17.56 -9.02
N TYR A 95 1.63 -17.08 -10.24
CA TYR A 95 0.62 -16.06 -10.53
C TYR A 95 -0.72 -16.31 -9.81
N ASN A 96 -1.32 -17.50 -9.97
CA ASN A 96 -2.62 -17.80 -9.35
C ASN A 96 -2.58 -17.72 -7.82
N ASN A 97 -1.51 -18.23 -7.21
CA ASN A 97 -1.33 -18.20 -5.75
C ASN A 97 -1.11 -16.76 -5.26
N ILE A 98 -0.33 -15.96 -6.00
CA ILE A 98 -0.09 -14.55 -5.70
C ILE A 98 -1.41 -13.77 -5.73
N ILE A 99 -2.21 -13.95 -6.78
CA ILE A 99 -3.53 -13.30 -6.90
C ILE A 99 -4.42 -13.68 -5.72
N PHE A 100 -4.49 -14.97 -5.36
CA PHE A 100 -5.27 -15.43 -4.22
C PHE A 100 -4.78 -14.83 -2.88
N GLU A 101 -3.46 -14.79 -2.65
CA GLU A 101 -2.88 -14.20 -1.44
C GLU A 101 -3.16 -12.68 -1.35
N ILE A 102 -3.08 -11.96 -2.47
CA ILE A 102 -3.43 -10.54 -2.54
C ILE A 102 -4.92 -10.34 -2.28
N ASP A 103 -5.78 -11.13 -2.90
CA ASP A 103 -7.23 -11.03 -2.75
C ASP A 103 -7.66 -11.24 -1.30
N ASN A 104 -7.09 -12.23 -0.62
CA ASN A 104 -7.34 -12.46 0.80
C ASN A 104 -6.81 -11.33 1.68
N TYR A 105 -5.63 -10.79 1.35
CA TYR A 105 -5.05 -9.65 2.06
C TYR A 105 -5.96 -8.42 1.98
N ILE A 106 -6.41 -8.07 0.77
CA ILE A 106 -7.31 -6.94 0.53
C ILE A 106 -8.66 -7.16 1.22
N SER A 107 -9.21 -8.37 1.13
CA SER A 107 -10.50 -8.70 1.78
C SER A 107 -10.42 -8.54 3.29
N THR A 108 -9.32 -8.99 3.91
CA THR A 108 -9.08 -8.82 5.35
C THR A 108 -8.97 -7.34 5.74
N LYS A 109 -8.29 -6.52 4.91
CA LYS A 109 -8.20 -5.07 5.12
C LYS A 109 -9.57 -4.40 5.00
N MET A 110 -10.40 -4.84 4.06
CA MET A 110 -11.75 -4.31 3.88
C MET A 110 -12.68 -4.67 5.02
N LEU A 111 -12.60 -5.88 5.57
CA LEU A 111 -13.36 -6.26 6.76
C LEU A 111 -12.98 -5.39 7.96
N LYS A 112 -11.68 -5.16 8.17
CA LYS A 112 -11.21 -4.27 9.23
C LYS A 112 -11.72 -2.83 9.04
N PHE A 113 -11.71 -2.34 7.81
CA PHE A 113 -12.27 -1.02 7.47
C PHE A 113 -13.79 -0.96 7.72
N GLU A 114 -14.52 -2.02 7.38
CA GLU A 114 -15.95 -2.16 7.64
C GLU A 114 -16.26 -2.00 9.13
N ASP A 115 -15.58 -2.78 9.97
CA ASP A 115 -15.73 -2.75 11.42
C ASP A 115 -15.40 -1.36 11.99
N GLU A 116 -14.30 -0.76 11.53
CA GLU A 116 -13.87 0.56 12.00
C GLU A 116 -14.84 1.68 11.61
N LEU A 117 -15.46 1.63 10.43
CA LEU A 117 -16.37 2.66 9.94
C LEU A 117 -17.77 2.52 10.54
N LYS A 118 -18.25 1.28 10.69
CA LYS A 118 -19.58 0.98 11.23
C LYS A 118 -19.73 1.39 12.69
N ASP A 119 -18.66 1.31 13.47
CA ASP A 119 -18.65 1.66 14.90
C ASP A 119 -18.77 3.16 15.18
N ILE A 120 -18.55 4.00 14.17
CA ILE A 120 -18.35 5.45 14.35
C ILE A 120 -19.23 6.31 13.46
N THR A 121 -19.94 5.72 12.50
CA THR A 121 -20.85 6.43 11.57
C THR A 121 -22.27 5.91 11.68
N ASP A 122 -23.25 6.70 11.25
CA ASP A 122 -24.61 6.18 11.10
C ASP A 122 -24.72 5.21 9.91
N LYS A 123 -25.78 4.42 9.88
CA LYS A 123 -25.98 3.35 8.90
C LYS A 123 -25.99 3.84 7.44
N ILE A 124 -26.52 5.03 7.17
CA ILE A 124 -26.63 5.56 5.80
C ILE A 124 -25.24 6.00 5.34
N THR A 125 -24.57 6.80 6.17
CA THR A 125 -23.20 7.28 5.95
C THR A 125 -22.24 6.12 5.76
N PHE A 126 -22.28 5.12 6.65
CA PHE A 126 -21.50 3.89 6.53
C PHE A 126 -21.67 3.26 5.15
N LYS A 127 -22.92 3.03 4.72
CA LYS A 127 -23.20 2.33 3.47
C LYS A 127 -22.64 3.09 2.27
N VAL A 128 -22.86 4.41 2.20
CA VAL A 128 -22.39 5.25 1.10
C VAL A 128 -20.87 5.16 0.96
N PHE A 129 -20.14 5.35 2.07
CA PHE A 129 -18.68 5.32 2.03
C PHE A 129 -18.15 3.90 1.81
N PHE A 130 -18.72 2.88 2.44
CA PHE A 130 -18.28 1.50 2.25
C PHE A 130 -18.45 1.04 0.80
N ASP A 131 -19.62 1.29 0.19
CA ASP A 131 -19.88 0.93 -1.21
C ASP A 131 -18.91 1.68 -2.16
N MET A 132 -18.62 2.96 -1.87
CA MET A 132 -17.64 3.74 -2.62
C MET A 132 -16.22 3.17 -2.56
N PHE A 133 -15.76 2.79 -1.36
CA PHE A 133 -14.45 2.17 -1.17
C PHE A 133 -14.39 0.79 -1.84
N GLN A 134 -15.42 -0.03 -1.68
CA GLN A 134 -15.50 -1.35 -2.26
C GLN A 134 -15.45 -1.30 -3.79
N SER A 135 -16.24 -0.41 -4.42
CA SER A 135 -16.20 -0.20 -5.87
C SER A 135 -14.82 0.25 -6.33
N SER A 136 -14.22 1.24 -5.66
CA SER A 136 -12.93 1.80 -6.07
C SER A 136 -11.80 0.77 -5.94
N ILE A 137 -11.83 -0.08 -4.91
CA ILE A 137 -10.86 -1.17 -4.74
C ILE A 137 -11.08 -2.26 -5.78
N SER A 138 -12.33 -2.60 -6.09
CA SER A 138 -12.62 -3.59 -7.13
C SER A 138 -12.05 -3.17 -8.48
N ASP A 139 -12.13 -1.89 -8.83
CA ASP A 139 -11.56 -1.39 -10.09
C ASP A 139 -10.03 -1.36 -10.06
N LEU A 140 -9.45 -0.87 -8.97
CA LEU A 140 -8.00 -0.93 -8.74
C LEU A 140 -7.46 -2.36 -8.88
N LYS A 141 -8.13 -3.36 -8.30
CA LYS A 141 -7.74 -4.76 -8.42
C LYS A 141 -7.64 -5.22 -9.88
N LYS A 142 -8.58 -4.82 -10.73
CA LYS A 142 -8.56 -5.19 -12.16
C LYS A 142 -7.33 -4.61 -12.86
N GLU A 143 -7.02 -3.34 -12.57
CA GLU A 143 -5.85 -2.65 -13.11
C GLU A 143 -4.55 -3.34 -12.66
N LEU A 144 -4.38 -3.56 -11.35
CA LEU A 144 -3.15 -4.16 -10.81
C LEU A 144 -2.99 -5.63 -11.19
N ASN A 145 -4.08 -6.39 -11.29
CA ASN A 145 -4.02 -7.78 -11.76
C ASN A 145 -3.59 -7.87 -13.23
N THR A 146 -3.92 -6.87 -14.05
CA THR A 146 -3.44 -6.77 -15.43
C THR A 146 -1.92 -6.59 -15.46
N VAL A 147 -1.35 -5.80 -14.55
CA VAL A 147 0.11 -5.65 -14.40
C VAL A 147 0.76 -7.00 -14.06
N LEU A 148 0.24 -7.72 -13.07
CA LEU A 148 0.77 -9.04 -12.71
C LEU A 148 0.63 -10.07 -13.84
N LYS A 149 -0.45 -9.97 -14.62
CA LYS A 149 -0.71 -10.87 -15.74
C LYS A 149 0.32 -10.67 -16.86
N ALA A 150 0.71 -9.44 -17.16
CA ALA A 150 1.75 -9.15 -18.14
C ALA A 150 3.10 -9.78 -17.74
N LEU A 151 3.44 -9.76 -16.45
CA LEU A 151 4.66 -10.39 -15.91
C LEU A 151 4.63 -11.94 -15.91
N LYS A 152 3.48 -12.55 -16.22
CA LYS A 152 3.36 -14.01 -16.34
C LYS A 152 3.86 -14.52 -17.70
N GLU A 153 3.94 -13.66 -18.71
CA GLU A 153 4.22 -14.04 -20.09
C GLU A 153 5.63 -14.63 -20.27
N GLU A 154 5.84 -15.42 -21.33
CA GLU A 154 7.10 -16.18 -21.48
C GLU A 154 8.32 -15.31 -21.77
N ASN A 155 8.12 -14.09 -22.26
CA ASN A 155 9.16 -13.17 -22.72
C ASN A 155 9.43 -12.00 -21.76
N THR A 156 9.03 -12.09 -20.49
CA THR A 156 9.25 -11.01 -19.52
C THR A 156 10.73 -10.79 -19.25
N GLU A 157 11.22 -9.59 -19.52
CA GLU A 157 12.58 -9.15 -19.25
C GLU A 157 12.71 -8.57 -17.83
N PRO A 158 13.93 -8.50 -17.24
CA PRO A 158 14.12 -7.87 -15.93
C PRO A 158 13.63 -6.42 -15.86
N SER A 159 13.75 -5.66 -16.95
CA SER A 159 13.25 -4.29 -17.09
C SER A 159 11.72 -4.18 -16.95
N ASP A 160 10.98 -5.22 -17.33
CA ASP A 160 9.52 -5.26 -17.21
C ASP A 160 9.06 -5.27 -15.75
N TYR A 161 9.85 -5.84 -14.85
CA TYR A 161 9.56 -5.82 -13.40
C TYR A 161 9.65 -4.40 -12.83
N ASP A 162 10.66 -3.64 -13.24
CA ASP A 162 10.82 -2.23 -12.84
C ASP A 162 9.73 -1.34 -13.44
N ILE A 163 9.31 -1.61 -14.68
CA ILE A 163 8.15 -0.97 -15.30
C ILE A 163 6.89 -1.30 -14.50
N ALA A 164 6.65 -2.57 -14.18
CA ALA A 164 5.49 -3.02 -13.43
C ALA A 164 5.40 -2.36 -12.04
N ILE A 165 6.51 -2.25 -11.31
CA ILE A 165 6.54 -1.54 -10.02
C ILE A 165 6.12 -0.07 -10.18
N ARG A 166 6.63 0.62 -11.21
CA ARG A 166 6.25 2.01 -11.48
C ARG A 166 4.77 2.12 -11.86
N THR A 167 4.27 1.22 -12.70
CA THR A 167 2.87 1.17 -13.12
C THR A 167 1.95 0.90 -11.94
N VAL A 168 2.29 -0.03 -11.03
CA VAL A 168 1.58 -0.24 -9.76
C VAL A 168 1.49 1.08 -8.99
N LYS A 169 2.62 1.76 -8.75
CA LYS A 169 2.64 3.04 -8.02
C LYS A 169 1.73 4.10 -8.65
N GLN A 170 1.73 4.21 -9.98
CA GLN A 170 0.87 5.14 -10.71
C GLN A 170 -0.62 4.83 -10.54
N HIS A 171 -1.03 3.55 -10.68
CA HIS A 171 -2.41 3.14 -10.43
C HIS A 171 -2.83 3.42 -8.98
N MET A 172 -1.94 3.16 -8.01
CA MET A 172 -2.19 3.42 -6.60
C MET A 172 -2.35 4.92 -6.28
N GLU A 173 -1.54 5.77 -6.90
CA GLU A 173 -1.68 7.23 -6.79
C GLU A 173 -3.00 7.72 -7.37
N HIS A 174 -3.36 7.24 -8.56
CA HIS A 174 -4.62 7.59 -9.21
C HIS A 174 -5.82 7.16 -8.36
N PHE A 175 -5.80 5.92 -7.86
CA PHE A 175 -6.79 5.41 -6.91
C PHE A 175 -6.95 6.31 -5.69
N GLN A 176 -5.85 6.67 -5.02
CA GLN A 176 -5.91 7.51 -3.83
C GLN A 176 -6.48 8.89 -4.15
N ASN A 177 -6.02 9.52 -5.23
CA ASN A 177 -6.45 10.86 -5.60
C ASN A 177 -7.94 10.89 -5.94
N ASN A 178 -8.42 9.90 -6.69
CA ASN A 178 -9.84 9.78 -7.03
C ASN A 178 -10.69 9.52 -5.78
N LEU A 179 -10.22 8.65 -4.88
CA LEU A 179 -10.95 8.31 -3.66
C LEU A 179 -11.03 9.50 -2.71
N ILE A 180 -9.92 10.21 -2.48
CA ILE A 180 -9.90 11.44 -1.67
C ILE A 180 -10.82 12.51 -2.28
N LYS A 181 -10.83 12.66 -3.61
CA LYS A 181 -11.72 13.60 -4.28
C LYS A 181 -13.20 13.27 -3.99
N LYS A 182 -13.60 12.01 -4.14
CA LYS A 182 -14.97 11.57 -3.84
C LYS A 182 -15.33 11.73 -2.36
N ILE A 183 -14.39 11.48 -1.45
CA ILE A 183 -14.59 11.70 -0.02
C ILE A 183 -14.93 13.18 0.23
N LYS A 184 -14.12 14.10 -0.29
CA LYS A 184 -14.34 15.55 -0.14
C LYS A 184 -15.70 15.98 -0.68
N GLU A 185 -16.07 15.52 -1.88
CA GLU A 185 -17.39 15.80 -2.48
C GLU A 185 -18.58 15.38 -1.61
N LEU A 186 -18.39 14.42 -0.68
CA LEU A 186 -19.43 13.90 0.20
C LEU A 186 -19.34 14.41 1.65
N THR A 187 -18.23 15.07 2.03
CA THR A 187 -17.98 15.51 3.41
C THR A 187 -17.73 17.00 3.59
N ASP A 188 -17.37 17.71 2.52
CA ASP A 188 -17.25 19.17 2.46
C ASP A 188 -18.61 19.83 2.16
#